data_AF-A0A0U3B0D7-F1
#
_entry.id   AF-A0A0U3B0D7-F1
#
_cell.length_a   1.000
_cell.length_b   1.000
_cell.length_c   1.000
_cell.angle_alpha   90.00
_cell.angle_beta   90.00
_cell.angle_gamma   90.00
#
_symmetry.space_group_name_H-M   'P 1'
#
loop_
_entity.id
_entity.type
_entity.pdbx_description
1 polymer ?
#
loop_
_entity_poly.entity_id
_entity_poly.type
_entity_poly.pdbx_seq_one_letter_code
_entity_poly.pdbx_strand_id
1 'polypeptide(L)'
;MKKSLLIIPLFICSKALALPEILPYFPGCDYQQYEAVNAQGEVETNLGSGGYESSLQSVLFKLRGAAGEQGADALVITDLKVHTRDLMDRGGERHSRQLYKYTALPVDYCEKEDTAKRQIADYDHRGQPVINFNIVAKRQRKTQLEVTFPVARSLLTDEKINNQNWADRPLPEHQKVSLEQGLYGVKLGQNRAAVIEQLGYPSAEFKLFSDTQSLLYGRRHWLHFQQDKLVMAEFTDGYLAFELLNQIPPLPGFDNFSWQIGDAGIGNKSSLQQVRDALPAGTYQPQSSAFLIKQGDSRLSLLLDRAHSNQPDADNQRYVIGFRLYHHNARLTPVNLKKTVNYQLISDFMQRIEHQQDLRFVDLMPEIGQPLGRIFHSHRGHLDIFDNHLVLEVNRPGTTRLHLYQQVFSNKLAQDTAQGWTLTSTLRQGSSLTAIRQSLGQHLQVAHGGIFLSGERYDMQLYLDGENEQAQLYSARVTFY
;
A
#
# COMPACT_ATOMS: atom_id res chain seq x y z
N MET A 1 49.39 69.69 16.21
CA MET A 1 49.23 68.22 16.09
C MET A 1 47.78 67.88 16.41
N LYS A 2 46.94 67.60 15.41
CA LYS A 2 45.55 67.16 15.63
C LYS A 2 45.45 65.70 15.21
N LYS A 3 45.23 64.81 16.19
CA LYS A 3 44.97 63.39 15.98
C LYS A 3 43.48 63.17 15.68
N SER A 4 43.26 62.19 14.81
CA SER A 4 42.05 61.51 14.36
C SER A 4 40.80 61.58 15.23
N LEU A 5 39.64 61.53 14.58
CA LEU A 5 38.68 60.43 14.76
C LEU A 5 37.91 60.23 13.44
N LEU A 6 38.23 59.16 12.70
CA LEU A 6 37.46 58.73 11.54
C LEU A 6 36.40 57.74 12.04
N ILE A 7 35.15 58.17 12.12
CA ILE A 7 34.01 57.32 12.47
C ILE A 7 33.52 56.67 11.18
N ILE A 8 33.78 55.37 11.02
CA ILE A 8 33.20 54.55 9.94
C ILE A 8 31.84 54.07 10.45
N PRO A 9 30.71 54.41 9.79
CA PRO A 9 29.43 53.86 10.16
C PRO A 9 29.37 52.40 9.70
N LEU A 10 29.40 51.46 10.66
CA LEU A 10 28.94 50.09 10.42
C LEU A 10 27.44 50.14 10.13
N PHE A 11 27.09 50.18 8.84
CA PHE A 11 25.76 49.78 8.39
C PHE A 11 25.66 48.26 8.57
N ILE A 12 25.16 47.82 9.74
CA ILE A 12 24.64 46.47 9.90
C ILE A 12 23.33 46.45 9.11
N CYS A 13 23.43 46.09 7.83
CA CYS A 13 22.28 45.72 7.03
C CYS A 13 21.79 44.37 7.55
N SER A 14 20.92 44.38 8.56
CA SER A 14 20.15 43.21 8.95
C SER A 14 19.22 42.89 7.79
N LYS A 15 19.70 42.14 6.80
CA LYS A 15 18.81 41.37 5.93
C LYS A 15 17.93 40.58 6.88
N ALA A 16 16.62 40.84 6.87
CA ALA A 16 15.69 39.94 7.51
C ALA A 16 15.95 38.56 6.89
N LEU A 17 16.60 37.65 7.63
CA LEU A 17 16.85 36.31 7.15
C LEU A 17 15.48 35.69 6.89
N ALA A 18 15.18 35.43 5.63
CA ALA A 18 13.99 34.69 5.26
C ALA A 18 14.07 33.33 5.95
N LEU A 19 13.01 32.93 6.64
CA LEU A 19 12.98 31.65 7.33
C LEU A 19 13.08 30.50 6.30
N PRO A 20 13.87 29.45 6.58
CA PRO A 20 14.03 28.28 5.71
C PRO A 20 12.70 27.70 5.24
N GLU A 21 12.60 27.26 3.99
CA GLU A 21 11.39 26.65 3.44
C GLU A 21 11.22 25.20 3.90
N ILE A 22 9.97 24.74 4.07
CA ILE A 22 9.67 23.33 4.33
C ILE A 22 9.46 22.63 2.98
N LEU A 23 10.31 21.66 2.64
CA LEU A 23 10.25 20.96 1.37
C LEU A 23 9.37 19.70 1.46
N PRO A 24 8.53 19.42 0.45
CA PRO A 24 7.78 18.17 0.35
C PRO A 24 8.62 17.00 -0.21
N TYR A 25 9.95 17.15 -0.28
CA TYR A 25 10.88 16.15 -0.79
C TYR A 25 12.26 16.34 -0.16
N PHE A 26 13.03 15.25 -0.08
CA PHE A 26 14.46 15.29 0.18
C PHE A 26 15.21 15.74 -1.09
N PRO A 27 16.23 16.61 -0.97
CA PRO A 27 17.01 17.07 -2.11
C PRO A 27 17.69 15.91 -2.85
N GLY A 28 17.69 15.95 -4.19
CA GLY A 28 18.26 14.91 -5.05
C GLY A 28 19.78 14.95 -5.21
N CYS A 29 20.52 15.44 -4.22
CA CYS A 29 21.97 15.57 -4.23
C CYS A 29 22.57 15.07 -2.90
N ASP A 30 23.90 15.07 -2.81
CA ASP A 30 24.56 14.98 -1.51
C ASP A 30 24.47 16.36 -0.84
N TYR A 31 23.73 16.44 0.26
CA TYR A 31 23.53 17.67 1.04
C TYR A 31 24.07 17.50 2.46
N GLN A 32 24.45 18.62 3.07
CA GLN A 32 24.83 18.63 4.48
C GLN A 32 23.59 18.40 5.34
N GLN A 33 23.66 17.39 6.21
CA GLN A 33 22.62 17.09 7.19
C GLN A 33 22.96 17.77 8.51
N TYR A 34 22.01 18.54 9.03
CA TYR A 34 22.13 19.14 10.35
C TYR A 34 21.42 18.28 11.42
N GLU A 35 21.52 18.68 12.68
CA GLU A 35 20.83 18.01 13.76
C GLU A 35 19.31 18.21 13.65
N ALA A 36 18.55 17.14 13.86
CA ALA A 36 17.09 17.20 13.76
C ALA A 36 16.49 18.19 14.75
N VAL A 37 15.62 19.07 14.25
CA VAL A 37 14.89 20.06 15.05
C VAL A 37 13.52 19.54 15.42
N ASN A 38 13.01 19.98 16.57
CA ASN A 38 11.75 19.52 17.11
C ASN A 38 10.90 20.71 17.55
N ALA A 39 9.59 20.63 17.30
CA ALA A 39 8.64 21.60 17.83
C ALA A 39 7.34 20.90 18.22
N GLN A 40 6.68 21.42 19.25
CA GLN A 40 5.45 20.84 19.79
C GLN A 40 4.32 21.87 19.88
N GLY A 41 3.11 21.40 19.66
CA GLY A 41 1.86 22.15 19.81
C GLY A 41 0.85 21.39 20.65
N GLU A 42 -0.12 22.12 21.16
CA GLU A 42 -1.20 21.59 22.00
C GLU A 42 -2.53 22.16 21.50
N VAL A 43 -3.55 21.30 21.41
CA VAL A 43 -4.91 21.68 21.02
C VAL A 43 -5.90 20.96 21.93
N GLU A 44 -6.88 21.69 22.44
CA GLU A 44 -8.04 21.10 23.11
C GLU A 44 -8.97 20.51 22.05
N THR A 45 -9.35 19.24 22.19
CA THR A 45 -10.14 18.51 21.19
C THR A 45 -11.54 19.08 20.97
N ASN A 46 -12.00 19.94 21.87
CA ASN A 46 -13.35 20.54 21.83
C ASN A 46 -13.36 21.86 21.04
N LEU A 47 -12.20 22.40 20.68
CA LEU A 47 -12.08 23.54 19.78
C LEU A 47 -12.06 22.98 18.36
N GLY A 48 -13.03 23.36 17.52
CA GLY A 48 -13.07 22.94 16.12
C GLY A 48 -11.78 23.24 15.33
N SER A 49 -11.74 22.87 14.04
CA SER A 49 -10.55 22.86 13.19
C SER A 49 -9.63 24.10 13.23
N GLY A 50 -10.16 25.29 13.56
CA GLY A 50 -9.37 26.53 13.68
C GLY A 50 -8.33 26.54 14.81
N GLY A 51 -8.57 25.79 15.90
CA GLY A 51 -7.61 25.66 17.01
C GLY A 51 -6.36 24.87 16.60
N TYR A 52 -6.55 23.81 15.82
CA TYR A 52 -5.46 23.00 15.30
C TYR A 52 -4.62 23.75 14.27
N GLU A 53 -5.25 24.42 13.31
CA GLU A 53 -4.52 25.11 12.23
C GLU A 53 -3.63 26.24 12.77
N SER A 54 -4.13 27.03 13.71
CA SER A 54 -3.35 28.09 14.36
C SER A 54 -2.17 27.54 15.19
N SER A 55 -2.41 26.46 15.95
CA SER A 55 -1.37 25.79 16.73
C SER A 55 -0.30 25.17 15.81
N LEU A 56 -0.71 24.54 14.70
CA LEU A 56 0.18 23.94 13.71
C LEU A 56 1.06 24.99 13.03
N GLN A 57 0.49 26.12 12.60
CA GLN A 57 1.28 27.22 12.03
C GLN A 57 2.36 27.72 13.00
N SER A 58 2.05 27.78 14.30
CA SER A 58 3.05 28.13 15.32
C SER A 58 4.18 27.09 15.42
N VAL A 59 3.85 25.80 15.33
CA VAL A 59 4.83 24.71 15.32
C VAL A 59 5.72 24.77 14.10
N LEU A 60 5.15 24.91 12.91
CA LEU A 60 5.91 25.03 11.65
C LEU A 60 6.82 26.27 11.67
N PHE A 61 6.34 27.40 12.20
CA PHE A 61 7.15 28.60 12.38
C PHE A 61 8.36 28.35 13.29
N LYS A 62 8.17 27.63 14.42
CA LYS A 62 9.27 27.26 15.34
C LYS A 62 10.29 26.34 14.69
N LEU A 63 9.86 25.35 13.90
CA LEU A 63 10.77 24.46 13.17
C LEU A 63 11.63 25.26 12.18
N ARG A 64 11.01 26.16 11.42
CA ARG A 64 11.71 27.03 10.46
C ARG A 64 12.71 27.95 11.17
N GLY A 65 12.32 28.53 12.32
CA GLY A 65 13.23 29.31 13.16
C GLY A 65 14.45 28.51 13.61
N ALA A 66 14.23 27.32 14.17
CA ALA A 66 15.29 26.44 14.64
C ALA A 66 16.23 25.96 13.50
N ALA A 67 15.67 25.67 12.32
CA ALA A 67 16.47 25.35 11.14
C ALA A 67 17.33 26.55 10.69
N GLY A 68 16.77 27.76 10.74
CA GLY A 68 17.49 28.99 10.37
C GLY A 68 18.61 29.33 11.34
N GLU A 69 18.45 29.05 12.64
CA GLU A 69 19.51 29.19 13.64
C GLU A 69 20.70 28.25 13.38
N GLN A 70 20.46 27.11 12.74
CA GLN A 70 21.51 26.18 12.30
C GLN A 70 22.15 26.57 10.97
N GLY A 71 21.66 27.63 10.31
CA GLY A 71 22.15 28.10 9.02
C GLY A 71 21.67 27.30 7.81
N ALA A 72 20.68 26.42 7.99
CA ALA A 72 20.12 25.63 6.89
C ALA A 72 19.29 26.49 5.94
N ASP A 73 19.28 26.14 4.66
CA ASP A 73 18.47 26.83 3.66
C ASP A 73 17.01 26.38 3.64
N ALA A 74 16.77 25.11 4.01
CA ALA A 74 15.47 24.46 4.02
C ALA A 74 15.36 23.42 5.14
N LEU A 75 14.19 22.80 5.28
CA LEU A 75 13.97 21.67 6.17
C LEU A 75 12.95 20.69 5.57
N VAL A 76 13.07 19.43 5.96
CA VAL A 76 12.14 18.35 5.59
C VAL A 76 11.54 17.79 6.87
N ILE A 77 10.21 17.74 6.96
CA ILE A 77 9.55 17.10 8.11
C ILE A 77 9.62 15.58 7.94
N THR A 78 10.13 14.89 8.97
CA THR A 78 10.41 13.45 8.91
C THR A 78 9.59 12.63 9.89
N ASP A 79 8.99 13.25 10.91
CA ASP A 79 8.20 12.53 11.90
C ASP A 79 7.15 13.42 12.57
N LEU A 80 6.03 12.80 12.96
CA LEU A 80 4.95 13.41 13.74
C LEU A 80 4.52 12.44 14.84
N LYS A 81 4.72 12.83 16.09
CA LYS A 81 4.25 12.08 17.26
C LYS A 81 3.05 12.78 17.88
N VAL A 82 1.99 12.02 18.14
CA VAL A 82 0.74 12.54 18.74
C VAL A 82 0.47 11.80 20.03
N HIS A 83 0.19 12.56 21.09
CA HIS A 83 -0.20 12.04 22.40
C HIS A 83 -1.50 12.72 22.83
N THR A 84 -2.50 11.92 23.18
CA THR A 84 -3.74 12.43 23.77
C THR A 84 -3.63 12.32 25.29
N ARG A 85 -3.96 13.40 25.99
CA ARG A 85 -4.06 13.46 27.45
C ARG A 85 -5.50 13.79 27.84
N ASP A 86 -6.12 12.88 28.57
CA ASP A 86 -7.42 13.14 29.19
C ASP A 86 -7.24 13.97 30.45
N LEU A 87 -8.00 15.06 30.54
CA LEU A 87 -8.09 15.94 31.68
C LEU A 87 -9.50 15.85 32.25
N MET A 88 -9.59 15.62 33.56
CA MET A 88 -10.86 15.66 34.30
C MET A 88 -10.92 17.00 35.02
N ASP A 89 -11.91 17.84 34.67
CA ASP A 89 -12.10 19.08 35.42
C ASP A 89 -12.82 18.80 36.74
N ARG A 90 -12.73 19.73 37.70
CA ARG A 90 -13.35 19.63 39.05
C ARG A 90 -14.87 19.48 39.01
N GLY A 91 -15.51 19.80 37.88
CA GLY A 91 -16.94 19.60 37.62
C GLY A 91 -17.32 18.23 37.06
N GLY A 92 -16.36 17.33 36.80
CA GLY A 92 -16.62 16.00 36.24
C GLY A 92 -16.69 15.94 34.71
N GLU A 93 -16.57 17.07 34.01
CA GLU A 93 -16.44 17.09 32.55
C GLU A 93 -15.06 16.58 32.11
N ARG A 94 -15.06 15.72 31.09
CA ARG A 94 -13.85 15.19 30.46
C ARG A 94 -13.47 16.08 29.29
N HIS A 95 -12.25 16.60 29.32
CA HIS A 95 -11.63 17.28 28.18
C HIS A 95 -10.42 16.47 27.73
N SER A 96 -10.24 16.26 26.44
CA SER A 96 -8.99 15.72 25.92
C SER A 96 -8.13 16.83 25.32
N ARG A 97 -6.82 16.73 25.55
CA ARG A 97 -5.82 17.57 24.90
C ARG A 97 -4.92 16.73 24.03
N GLN A 98 -4.72 17.15 22.80
CA GLN A 98 -3.77 16.55 21.89
C GLN A 98 -2.47 17.34 21.91
N LEU A 99 -1.40 16.68 22.31
CA LEU A 99 -0.03 17.14 22.20
C LEU A 99 0.57 16.50 20.95
N TYR A 100 1.02 17.32 20.01
CA TYR A 100 1.70 16.83 18.83
C TYR A 100 3.09 17.42 18.74
N LYS A 101 4.04 16.59 18.32
CA LYS A 101 5.46 16.92 18.20
C LYS A 101 5.93 16.57 16.81
N TYR A 102 6.35 17.58 16.06
CA TYR A 102 6.97 17.43 14.76
C TYR A 102 8.49 17.35 14.91
N THR A 103 9.10 16.48 14.12
CA THR A 103 10.55 16.41 13.92
C THR A 103 10.84 16.77 12.47
N ALA A 104 11.84 17.62 12.26
CA ALA A 104 12.31 17.97 10.92
C ALA A 104 13.83 17.90 10.83
N LEU A 105 14.31 17.58 9.63
CA LEU A 105 15.71 17.56 9.26
C LEU A 105 16.02 18.85 8.47
N PRO A 106 16.82 19.78 9.02
CA PRO A 106 17.32 20.91 8.26
C PRO A 106 18.30 20.44 7.18
N VAL A 107 18.26 21.08 6.01
CA VAL A 107 19.05 20.74 4.83
C VAL A 107 19.45 21.99 4.05
N ASP A 108 20.56 21.91 3.32
CA ASP A 108 20.97 22.95 2.38
C ASP A 108 20.34 22.72 1.00
N TYR A 109 20.22 23.80 0.21
CA TYR A 109 19.86 23.65 -1.19
C TYR A 109 20.99 22.99 -1.98
N CYS A 110 20.60 22.15 -2.94
CA CYS A 110 21.54 21.64 -3.93
C CYS A 110 21.94 22.76 -4.89
N GLU A 111 23.25 22.98 -5.10
CA GLU A 111 23.74 23.83 -6.21
C GLU A 111 23.31 23.29 -7.58
N LYS A 112 23.20 21.96 -7.70
CA LYS A 112 22.69 21.24 -8.87
C LYS A 112 21.77 20.12 -8.43
N GLU A 113 20.50 20.26 -8.76
CA GLU A 113 19.47 19.32 -8.31
C GLU A 113 19.17 18.26 -9.38
N ASP A 114 19.23 16.99 -8.99
CA ASP A 114 18.79 15.86 -9.83
C ASP A 114 17.36 15.47 -9.44
N THR A 115 16.39 15.97 -10.21
CA THR A 115 14.96 15.74 -9.93
C THR A 115 14.57 14.27 -9.99
N ALA A 116 15.35 13.41 -10.68
CA ALA A 116 15.11 11.98 -10.74
C ALA A 116 15.55 11.23 -9.47
N LYS A 117 16.40 11.85 -8.63
CA LYS A 117 16.88 11.30 -7.35
C LYS A 117 16.13 11.84 -6.13
N ARG A 118 15.22 12.80 -6.31
CA ARG A 118 14.39 13.31 -5.23
C ARG A 118 13.61 12.16 -4.59
N GLN A 119 13.64 12.11 -3.26
CA GLN A 119 12.77 11.22 -2.49
C GLN A 119 11.65 12.06 -1.91
N ILE A 120 10.42 11.59 -1.97
CA ILE A 120 9.28 12.30 -1.41
C ILE A 120 9.43 12.34 0.11
N ALA A 121 9.13 13.48 0.72
CA ALA A 121 9.10 13.63 2.16
C ALA A 121 7.79 13.08 2.72
N ASP A 122 7.80 12.63 3.97
CA ASP A 122 6.58 12.11 4.60
C ASP A 122 5.51 13.21 4.76
N TYR A 123 5.91 14.49 4.83
CA TYR A 123 5.01 15.64 4.99
C TYR A 123 5.39 16.83 4.10
N ASP A 124 4.40 17.67 3.79
CA ASP A 124 4.50 18.84 2.93
C ASP A 124 4.80 20.14 3.71
N HIS A 125 4.83 21.26 2.98
CA HIS A 125 5.07 22.60 3.54
C HIS A 125 3.99 23.06 4.54
N ARG A 126 2.85 22.39 4.59
CA ARG A 126 1.74 22.63 5.53
C ARG A 126 1.75 21.65 6.70
N GLY A 127 2.74 20.75 6.78
CA GLY A 127 2.81 19.69 7.78
C GLY A 127 1.79 18.57 7.56
N GLN A 128 1.25 18.44 6.35
CA GLN A 128 0.32 17.39 5.93
C GLN A 128 1.06 16.25 5.24
N PRO A 129 0.63 14.98 5.37
CA PRO A 129 1.32 13.87 4.74
C PRO A 129 1.30 13.96 3.20
N VAL A 130 2.42 13.69 2.53
CA VAL A 130 2.48 13.66 1.05
C VAL A 130 2.14 12.26 0.54
N ILE A 131 1.14 12.15 -0.35
CA ILE A 131 0.75 10.87 -1.00
C ILE A 131 0.88 11.02 -2.52
N ASN A 132 1.46 10.03 -3.19
CA ASN A 132 1.72 10.04 -4.64
C ASN A 132 0.82 9.06 -5.40
N PHE A 133 0.02 9.55 -6.36
CA PHE A 133 -0.67 8.70 -7.33
C PHE A 133 -0.64 9.30 -8.75
N ASN A 134 -0.07 8.56 -9.70
CA ASN A 134 -0.27 8.79 -11.14
C ASN A 134 -1.41 7.89 -11.63
N ILE A 135 -2.59 8.43 -11.96
CA ILE A 135 -3.69 7.67 -12.57
C ILE A 135 -4.20 8.37 -13.84
N VAL A 136 -4.18 7.63 -14.95
CA VAL A 136 -4.77 8.01 -16.25
C VAL A 136 -6.18 7.43 -16.36
N ALA A 137 -7.20 8.28 -16.52
CA ALA A 137 -8.61 7.88 -16.61
C ALA A 137 -9.09 7.63 -18.06
N LYS A 138 -9.91 6.59 -18.30
CA LYS A 138 -10.77 6.48 -19.50
C LYS A 138 -12.15 5.86 -19.21
N ARG A 139 -13.16 6.38 -19.91
CA ARG A 139 -14.63 6.16 -19.82
C ARG A 139 -15.08 4.70 -20.04
N GLN A 140 -16.12 4.28 -19.31
CA GLN A 140 -16.79 2.97 -19.46
C GLN A 140 -18.28 3.08 -19.88
N ARG A 141 -18.76 2.00 -20.53
CA ARG A 141 -20.17 1.66 -20.80
C ARG A 141 -20.54 0.41 -19.97
N LYS A 142 -21.80 0.35 -19.49
CA LYS A 142 -22.34 -0.68 -18.57
C LYS A 142 -22.79 -1.96 -19.28
N THR A 143 -22.51 -3.13 -18.68
CA THR A 143 -23.33 -4.35 -18.78
C THR A 143 -23.23 -5.19 -17.49
N GLN A 144 -24.32 -5.81 -17.01
CA GLN A 144 -24.40 -6.65 -15.80
C GLN A 144 -24.46 -8.15 -16.15
N LEU A 145 -23.82 -9.01 -15.36
CA LEU A 145 -24.01 -10.47 -15.33
C LEU A 145 -23.65 -11.02 -13.94
N GLU A 146 -24.50 -11.90 -13.39
CA GLU A 146 -24.37 -12.60 -12.11
C GLU A 146 -23.67 -13.95 -12.28
N VAL A 147 -22.77 -14.33 -11.36
CA VAL A 147 -22.07 -15.64 -11.37
C VAL A 147 -21.98 -16.19 -9.94
N THR A 148 -22.25 -17.49 -9.77
CA THR A 148 -22.13 -18.23 -8.50
C THR A 148 -20.86 -19.09 -8.49
N PHE A 149 -20.10 -19.09 -7.39
CA PHE A 149 -18.83 -19.86 -7.28
C PHE A 149 -18.96 -21.11 -6.40
N PRO A 150 -18.41 -22.26 -6.79
CA PRO A 150 -18.32 -23.43 -5.91
C PRO A 150 -17.34 -23.19 -4.75
N VAL A 151 -17.78 -23.53 -3.53
CA VAL A 151 -17.05 -23.24 -2.28
C VAL A 151 -15.88 -24.20 -2.08
N ALA A 152 -14.72 -23.88 -2.62
CA ALA A 152 -13.48 -24.54 -2.21
C ALA A 152 -13.07 -24.00 -0.81
N ARG A 153 -13.22 -24.80 0.26
CA ARG A 153 -12.82 -24.38 1.62
C ARG A 153 -11.30 -24.10 1.69
N SER A 154 -10.90 -23.09 2.46
CA SER A 154 -9.49 -22.87 2.83
C SER A 154 -8.96 -24.11 3.56
N LEU A 155 -7.72 -24.53 3.26
CA LEU A 155 -7.04 -25.57 4.06
C LEU A 155 -6.31 -24.97 5.28
N LEU A 156 -6.17 -23.65 5.32
CA LEU A 156 -5.50 -22.91 6.38
C LEU A 156 -6.54 -22.45 7.38
N THR A 157 -6.96 -23.39 8.23
CA THR A 157 -7.81 -23.08 9.39
C THR A 157 -7.09 -22.11 10.32
N ASP A 158 -7.84 -21.23 10.98
CA ASP A 158 -7.29 -20.32 12.00
C ASP A 158 -6.42 -21.07 13.02
N GLU A 159 -6.80 -22.26 13.46
CA GLU A 159 -6.00 -23.10 14.36
C GLU A 159 -4.58 -23.36 13.85
N LYS A 160 -4.44 -23.82 12.60
CA LYS A 160 -3.15 -24.06 11.96
C LYS A 160 -2.31 -22.78 11.85
N ILE A 161 -2.94 -21.65 11.53
CA ILE A 161 -2.28 -20.34 11.43
C ILE A 161 -1.76 -19.86 12.79
N ASN A 162 -2.55 -20.06 13.85
CA ASN A 162 -2.22 -19.59 15.20
C ASN A 162 -1.10 -20.41 15.84
N ASN A 163 -1.03 -21.70 15.51
CA ASN A 163 -0.01 -22.60 16.05
C ASN A 163 1.29 -22.57 15.23
N GLN A 164 1.34 -21.79 14.16
CA GLN A 164 2.56 -21.64 13.38
C GLN A 164 3.53 -20.66 14.03
N ASN A 165 4.78 -21.11 14.17
CA ASN A 165 5.89 -20.19 14.32
C ASN A 165 6.24 -19.60 12.96
N TRP A 166 5.70 -18.41 12.68
CA TRP A 166 5.95 -17.69 11.42
C TRP A 166 7.43 -17.38 11.17
N ALA A 167 8.28 -17.45 12.21
CA ALA A 167 9.73 -17.33 12.13
C ALA A 167 10.43 -18.60 11.60
N ASP A 168 9.78 -19.77 11.65
CA ASP A 168 10.37 -21.07 11.31
C ASP A 168 9.94 -21.57 9.91
N ARG A 169 9.53 -20.66 9.01
CA ARG A 169 9.19 -21.08 7.65
C ARG A 169 10.44 -21.64 6.96
N PRO A 170 10.38 -22.83 6.34
CA PRO A 170 11.51 -23.36 5.60
C PRO A 170 11.89 -22.39 4.48
N LEU A 171 13.17 -22.03 4.43
CA LEU A 171 13.70 -21.30 3.29
C LEU A 171 13.89 -22.28 2.14
N PRO A 172 13.58 -21.89 0.90
CA PRO A 172 13.89 -22.73 -0.24
C PRO A 172 15.38 -23.05 -0.28
N GLU A 173 15.76 -24.33 -0.38
CA GLU A 173 17.16 -24.77 -0.42
C GLU A 173 17.94 -24.12 -1.56
N HIS A 174 17.25 -23.84 -2.67
CA HIS A 174 17.78 -23.12 -3.81
C HIS A 174 16.69 -22.28 -4.48
N GLN A 175 17.09 -21.22 -5.17
CA GLN A 175 16.16 -20.35 -5.89
C GLN A 175 16.11 -20.62 -7.41
N LYS A 176 16.24 -21.90 -7.80
CA LYS A 176 16.22 -22.33 -9.20
C LYS A 176 14.81 -22.60 -9.71
N VAL A 177 14.55 -22.21 -10.95
CA VAL A 177 13.32 -22.46 -11.70
C VAL A 177 13.68 -23.20 -12.98
N SER A 178 13.11 -24.39 -13.19
CA SER A 178 13.31 -25.13 -14.44
C SER A 178 12.11 -26.00 -14.78
N LEU A 179 12.05 -26.49 -16.01
CA LEU A 179 11.02 -27.43 -16.44
C LEU A 179 11.12 -28.78 -15.73
N GLU A 180 12.33 -29.19 -15.32
CA GLU A 180 12.60 -30.49 -14.68
C GLU A 180 12.44 -30.45 -13.16
N GLN A 181 12.98 -29.42 -12.51
CA GLN A 181 13.00 -29.27 -11.05
C GLN A 181 11.81 -28.44 -10.54
N GLY A 182 11.11 -27.73 -11.42
CA GLY A 182 9.99 -26.87 -11.05
C GLY A 182 10.42 -25.54 -10.43
N LEU A 183 9.55 -24.94 -9.62
CA LEU A 183 9.84 -23.73 -8.85
C LEU A 183 10.44 -24.14 -7.50
N TYR A 184 11.74 -23.91 -7.30
CA TYR A 184 12.40 -24.18 -6.02
C TYR A 184 12.23 -25.64 -5.54
N GLY A 185 12.22 -26.57 -6.49
CA GLY A 185 12.00 -28.00 -6.25
C GLY A 185 10.53 -28.42 -6.29
N VAL A 186 9.59 -27.47 -6.31
CA VAL A 186 8.15 -27.74 -6.42
C VAL A 186 7.76 -27.93 -7.88
N LYS A 187 7.30 -29.13 -8.22
CA LYS A 187 6.98 -29.53 -9.60
C LYS A 187 5.51 -29.31 -9.94
N LEU A 188 5.23 -29.00 -11.21
CA LEU A 188 3.88 -29.06 -11.74
C LEU A 188 3.27 -30.45 -11.50
N GLY A 189 1.98 -30.51 -11.16
CA GLY A 189 1.27 -31.73 -10.77
C GLY A 189 1.43 -32.16 -9.31
N GLN A 190 2.30 -31.52 -8.52
CA GLN A 190 2.31 -31.72 -7.06
C GLN A 190 1.00 -31.21 -6.46
N ASN A 191 0.57 -31.88 -5.38
CA ASN A 191 -0.61 -31.43 -4.67
C ASN A 191 -0.27 -30.27 -3.71
N ARG A 192 -1.29 -29.50 -3.33
CA ARG A 192 -1.08 -28.30 -2.50
C ARG A 192 -0.46 -28.61 -1.14
N ALA A 193 -0.83 -29.72 -0.51
CA ALA A 193 -0.28 -30.11 0.79
C ALA A 193 1.24 -30.32 0.72
N ALA A 194 1.72 -31.03 -0.30
CA ALA A 194 3.14 -31.26 -0.52
C ALA A 194 3.89 -29.94 -0.83
N VAL A 195 3.26 -29.01 -1.57
CA VAL A 195 3.84 -27.68 -1.80
C VAL A 195 4.03 -26.91 -0.48
N ILE A 196 3.02 -26.93 0.40
CA ILE A 196 3.09 -26.25 1.70
C ILE A 196 4.11 -26.92 2.63
N GLU A 197 4.23 -28.25 2.58
CA GLU A 197 5.27 -28.97 3.32
C GLU A 197 6.67 -28.55 2.88
N GLN A 198 6.87 -28.36 1.58
CA GLN A 198 8.17 -28.03 0.99
C GLN A 198 8.54 -26.55 1.11
N LEU A 199 7.60 -25.62 0.86
CA LEU A 199 7.85 -24.18 0.84
C LEU A 199 7.40 -23.46 2.12
N GLY A 200 6.80 -24.19 3.05
CA GLY A 200 6.13 -23.61 4.20
C GLY A 200 4.80 -22.98 3.83
N TYR A 201 4.26 -22.19 4.75
CA TYR A 201 2.96 -21.57 4.55
C TYR A 201 3.07 -20.31 3.68
N PRO A 202 2.09 -20.08 2.80
CA PRO A 202 2.07 -18.93 1.92
C PRO A 202 1.83 -17.64 2.70
N SER A 203 2.17 -16.50 2.10
CA SER A 203 1.83 -15.18 2.61
C SER A 203 0.34 -14.86 2.41
N ALA A 204 -0.30 -15.43 1.39
CA ALA A 204 -1.72 -15.28 1.14
C ALA A 204 -2.31 -16.43 0.32
N GLU A 205 -3.63 -16.57 0.35
CA GLU A 205 -4.40 -17.46 -0.51
C GLU A 205 -5.53 -16.70 -1.20
N PHE A 206 -5.87 -17.09 -2.43
CA PHE A 206 -6.90 -16.43 -3.22
C PHE A 206 -7.70 -17.37 -4.13
N LYS A 207 -8.88 -16.91 -4.53
CA LYS A 207 -9.80 -17.52 -5.49
C LYS A 207 -10.15 -16.50 -6.60
N LEU A 208 -9.12 -16.00 -7.28
CA LEU A 208 -9.26 -14.97 -8.32
C LEU A 208 -9.60 -15.55 -9.70
N PHE A 209 -9.56 -16.87 -9.85
CA PHE A 209 -9.80 -17.53 -11.12
C PHE A 209 -10.75 -18.71 -10.94
N SER A 210 -11.64 -18.93 -11.91
CA SER A 210 -12.60 -20.04 -11.88
C SER A 210 -11.87 -21.37 -11.76
N ASP A 211 -12.40 -22.25 -10.90
CA ASP A 211 -11.88 -23.59 -10.60
C ASP A 211 -10.40 -23.63 -10.19
N THR A 212 -9.87 -22.50 -9.72
CA THR A 212 -8.45 -22.34 -9.41
C THR A 212 -8.27 -21.71 -8.04
N GLN A 213 -7.45 -22.33 -7.20
CA GLN A 213 -6.97 -21.74 -5.96
C GLN A 213 -5.54 -21.25 -6.16
N SER A 214 -5.23 -20.07 -5.67
CA SER A 214 -3.90 -19.46 -5.81
C SER A 214 -3.28 -19.30 -4.43
N LEU A 215 -2.02 -19.73 -4.28
CA LEU A 215 -1.18 -19.39 -3.14
C LEU A 215 -0.19 -18.31 -3.56
N LEU A 216 0.05 -17.35 -2.69
CA LEU A 216 1.05 -16.30 -2.89
C LEU A 216 2.14 -16.42 -1.82
N TYR A 217 3.38 -16.58 -2.25
CA TYR A 217 4.56 -16.55 -1.38
C TYR A 217 5.30 -15.21 -1.58
N GLY A 218 5.59 -14.53 -0.47
CA GLY A 218 6.05 -13.15 -0.51
C GLY A 218 5.02 -12.26 -1.20
N ARG A 219 5.46 -11.40 -2.12
CA ARG A 219 4.58 -10.49 -2.86
C ARG A 219 4.42 -10.81 -4.33
N ARG A 220 5.17 -11.78 -4.87
CA ARG A 220 5.22 -12.00 -6.33
C ARG A 220 5.20 -13.45 -6.79
N HIS A 221 5.39 -14.43 -5.91
CA HIS A 221 5.39 -15.84 -6.31
C HIS A 221 4.00 -16.44 -6.19
N TRP A 222 3.30 -16.50 -7.31
CA TRP A 222 1.97 -17.08 -7.41
C TRP A 222 2.05 -18.53 -7.84
N LEU A 223 1.39 -19.41 -7.08
CA LEU A 223 1.25 -20.83 -7.40
C LEU A 223 -0.24 -21.15 -7.53
N HIS A 224 -0.67 -21.62 -8.70
CA HIS A 224 -2.06 -21.86 -9.04
C HIS A 224 -2.38 -23.35 -9.09
N PHE A 225 -3.47 -23.72 -8.45
CA PHE A 225 -3.90 -25.10 -8.28
C PHE A 225 -5.27 -25.31 -8.91
N GLN A 226 -5.37 -26.31 -9.78
CA GLN A 226 -6.63 -26.80 -10.34
C GLN A 226 -6.81 -28.24 -9.91
N GLN A 227 -7.98 -28.59 -9.36
CA GLN A 227 -8.23 -29.93 -8.81
C GLN A 227 -7.14 -30.38 -7.81
N ASP A 228 -6.70 -29.46 -6.95
CA ASP A 228 -5.61 -29.63 -5.96
C ASP A 228 -4.23 -29.94 -6.56
N LYS A 229 -4.01 -29.70 -7.85
CA LYS A 229 -2.73 -29.92 -8.55
C LYS A 229 -2.12 -28.61 -8.99
N LEU A 230 -0.82 -28.40 -8.72
CA LEU A 230 -0.08 -27.23 -9.18
C LEU A 230 -0.03 -27.24 -10.72
N VAL A 231 -0.71 -26.29 -11.36
CA VAL A 231 -0.75 -26.20 -12.83
C VAL A 231 0.10 -25.05 -13.38
N MET A 232 0.41 -24.07 -12.54
CA MET A 232 1.19 -22.90 -12.90
C MET A 232 1.88 -22.29 -11.70
N ALA A 233 3.11 -21.84 -11.89
CA ALA A 233 3.84 -21.01 -10.96
C ALA A 233 4.41 -19.79 -11.71
N GLU A 234 4.26 -18.59 -11.16
CA GLU A 234 4.69 -17.37 -11.83
C GLU A 234 5.21 -16.30 -10.87
N PHE A 235 6.10 -15.46 -11.39
CA PHE A 235 6.62 -14.29 -10.70
C PHE A 235 5.99 -13.03 -11.29
N THR A 236 5.03 -12.44 -10.58
CA THR A 236 4.31 -11.22 -11.00
C THR A 236 3.71 -10.47 -9.81
N ASP A 237 3.69 -9.15 -9.89
CA ASP A 237 2.88 -8.27 -9.02
C ASP A 237 1.56 -7.84 -9.69
N GLY A 238 1.23 -8.43 -10.84
CA GLY A 238 0.16 -7.96 -11.72
C GLY A 238 -1.27 -8.23 -11.26
N TYR A 239 -1.51 -8.82 -10.09
CA TYR A 239 -2.86 -9.19 -9.62
C TYR A 239 -3.42 -8.29 -8.52
N LEU A 240 -2.56 -7.77 -7.63
CA LEU A 240 -2.99 -6.94 -6.52
C LEU A 240 -2.63 -5.47 -6.81
N ALA A 241 -3.43 -4.55 -6.28
CA ALA A 241 -3.05 -3.15 -6.23
C ALA A 241 -1.90 -2.96 -5.23
N PHE A 242 -1.05 -1.95 -5.44
CA PHE A 242 0.11 -1.69 -4.59
C PHE A 242 -0.27 -1.47 -3.12
N GLU A 243 -1.40 -0.83 -2.85
CA GLU A 243 -1.89 -0.58 -1.50
C GLU A 243 -2.06 -1.89 -0.71
N LEU A 244 -2.69 -2.90 -1.32
CA LEU A 244 -2.84 -4.23 -0.71
C LEU A 244 -1.52 -5.01 -0.70
N LEU A 245 -0.72 -4.90 -1.78
CA LEU A 245 0.58 -5.58 -1.87
C LEU A 245 1.52 -5.17 -0.71
N ASN A 246 1.45 -3.90 -0.30
CA ASN A 246 2.22 -3.36 0.83
C ASN A 246 1.73 -3.86 2.20
N GLN A 247 0.53 -4.44 2.29
CA GLN A 247 0.05 -5.09 3.51
C GLN A 247 0.62 -6.50 3.70
N ILE A 248 1.22 -7.07 2.66
CA ILE A 248 1.84 -8.39 2.74
C ILE A 248 3.26 -8.24 3.28
N PRO A 249 3.59 -8.82 4.45
CA PRO A 249 4.95 -8.77 4.97
C PRO A 249 5.95 -9.39 4.00
N PRO A 250 7.17 -8.84 3.91
CA PRO A 250 8.21 -9.44 3.09
C PRO A 250 8.53 -10.83 3.61
N LEU A 251 8.69 -11.77 2.69
CA LEU A 251 9.07 -13.15 2.96
C LEU A 251 10.51 -13.39 2.46
N PRO A 252 11.48 -13.61 3.37
CA PRO A 252 12.83 -13.97 2.99
C PRO A 252 12.84 -15.19 2.05
N GLY A 253 13.73 -15.16 1.06
CA GLY A 253 13.81 -16.20 0.03
C GLY A 253 12.86 -16.04 -1.16
N PHE A 254 11.79 -15.24 -1.04
CA PHE A 254 10.86 -14.95 -2.13
C PHE A 254 10.94 -13.49 -2.60
N ASP A 255 11.06 -12.53 -1.68
CA ASP A 255 11.03 -11.10 -2.02
C ASP A 255 12.38 -10.50 -2.47
N ASN A 256 13.47 -11.26 -2.44
CA ASN A 256 14.83 -10.78 -2.77
C ASN A 256 15.19 -10.84 -4.26
N PHE A 257 14.24 -11.17 -5.14
CA PHE A 257 14.44 -11.29 -6.60
C PHE A 257 15.60 -12.23 -7.01
N SER A 258 16.04 -13.13 -6.15
CA SER A 258 17.24 -13.95 -6.38
C SER A 258 16.93 -15.25 -7.15
N TRP A 259 15.75 -15.35 -7.76
CA TRP A 259 15.38 -16.49 -8.59
C TRP A 259 16.22 -16.56 -9.87
N GLN A 260 16.53 -17.78 -10.28
CA GLN A 260 17.36 -18.07 -11.45
C GLN A 260 16.78 -19.22 -12.27
N ILE A 261 16.98 -19.19 -13.59
CA ILE A 261 16.55 -20.24 -14.50
C ILE A 261 17.62 -21.33 -14.56
N GLY A 262 17.32 -22.50 -13.99
CA GLY A 262 18.24 -23.63 -13.89
C GLY A 262 19.63 -23.21 -13.38
N ASP A 263 20.67 -23.74 -14.03
CA ASP A 263 22.07 -23.37 -13.78
C ASP A 263 22.58 -22.27 -14.72
N ALA A 264 21.69 -21.70 -15.56
CA ALA A 264 22.07 -20.73 -16.59
C ALA A 264 22.37 -19.33 -16.03
N GLY A 265 22.13 -19.08 -14.74
CA GLY A 265 22.34 -17.77 -14.10
C GLY A 265 21.41 -16.66 -14.61
N ILE A 266 20.42 -16.99 -15.44
CA ILE A 266 19.43 -16.05 -15.95
C ILE A 266 18.42 -15.75 -14.85
N GLY A 267 18.27 -14.48 -14.50
CA GLY A 267 17.34 -14.04 -13.46
C GLY A 267 16.75 -12.67 -13.77
N ASN A 268 16.26 -12.00 -12.74
CA ASN A 268 15.74 -10.64 -12.87
C ASN A 268 16.81 -9.70 -13.47
N LYS A 269 16.39 -8.84 -14.40
CA LYS A 269 17.24 -7.89 -15.15
C LYS A 269 18.25 -8.50 -16.14
N SER A 270 18.31 -9.81 -16.33
CA SER A 270 19.10 -10.39 -17.43
C SER A 270 18.60 -9.87 -18.78
N SER A 271 19.52 -9.51 -19.68
CA SER A 271 19.17 -8.99 -21.00
C SER A 271 18.65 -10.09 -21.91
N LEU A 272 17.85 -9.74 -22.92
CA LEU A 272 17.39 -10.70 -23.94
C LEU A 272 18.56 -11.41 -24.64
N GLN A 273 19.70 -10.73 -24.82
CA GLN A 273 20.89 -11.35 -25.39
C GLN A 273 21.47 -12.43 -24.46
N GLN A 274 21.64 -12.12 -23.17
CA GLN A 274 22.08 -13.10 -22.18
C GLN A 274 21.16 -14.32 -22.13
N VAL A 275 19.84 -14.09 -22.21
CA VAL A 275 18.83 -15.16 -22.27
C VAL A 275 19.05 -16.05 -23.51
N ARG A 276 19.24 -15.48 -24.69
CA ARG A 276 19.44 -16.23 -25.93
C ARG A 276 20.73 -17.04 -25.92
N ASP A 277 21.79 -16.47 -25.37
CA ASP A 277 23.11 -17.12 -25.30
C ASP A 277 23.09 -18.29 -24.31
N ALA A 278 22.43 -18.13 -23.17
CA ALA A 278 22.40 -19.14 -22.12
C ALA A 278 21.31 -20.22 -22.33
N LEU A 279 20.21 -19.90 -23.04
CA LEU A 279 19.05 -20.77 -23.23
C LEU A 279 18.73 -20.97 -24.72
N PRO A 280 19.62 -21.61 -25.50
CA PRO A 280 19.50 -21.69 -26.97
C PRO A 280 18.29 -22.50 -27.47
N ALA A 281 17.68 -23.32 -26.60
CA ALA A 281 16.50 -24.12 -26.95
C ALA A 281 15.17 -23.33 -26.94
N GLY A 282 15.18 -22.06 -26.52
CA GLY A 282 13.96 -21.25 -26.45
C GLY A 282 13.70 -20.41 -27.70
N THR A 283 12.47 -19.93 -27.83
CA THR A 283 12.02 -19.07 -28.93
C THR A 283 11.48 -17.75 -28.37
N TYR A 284 11.98 -16.62 -28.89
CA TYR A 284 11.44 -15.30 -28.55
C TYR A 284 10.12 -15.03 -29.28
N GLN A 285 9.13 -14.51 -28.55
CA GLN A 285 7.79 -14.17 -29.03
C GLN A 285 7.56 -12.66 -28.87
N PRO A 286 7.79 -11.85 -29.93
CA PRO A 286 7.72 -10.39 -29.83
C PRO A 286 6.35 -9.85 -29.41
N GLN A 287 5.26 -10.46 -29.90
CA GLN A 287 3.89 -10.01 -29.63
C GLN A 287 3.50 -10.09 -28.16
N SER A 288 4.05 -11.07 -27.43
CA SER A 288 3.81 -11.25 -25.99
C SER A 288 4.97 -10.75 -25.13
N SER A 289 6.01 -10.18 -25.75
CA SER A 289 7.26 -9.78 -25.07
C SER A 289 7.81 -10.89 -24.16
N ALA A 290 7.89 -12.12 -24.67
CA ALA A 290 8.27 -13.27 -23.86
C ALA A 290 9.27 -14.19 -24.57
N PHE A 291 10.17 -14.81 -23.82
CA PHE A 291 11.02 -15.90 -24.30
C PHE A 291 10.46 -17.24 -23.81
N LEU A 292 10.21 -18.18 -24.72
CA LEU A 292 9.47 -19.42 -24.41
C LEU A 292 10.34 -20.66 -24.62
N ILE A 293 10.42 -21.50 -23.58
CA ILE A 293 11.05 -22.82 -23.59
C ILE A 293 9.96 -23.87 -23.40
N LYS A 294 10.01 -24.95 -24.18
CA LYS A 294 9.00 -26.02 -24.18
C LYS A 294 9.65 -27.37 -23.95
N GLN A 295 9.03 -28.20 -23.12
CA GLN A 295 9.42 -29.60 -22.94
C GLN A 295 8.17 -30.44 -22.66
N GLY A 296 7.77 -31.25 -23.65
CA GLY A 296 6.51 -31.99 -23.58
C GLY A 296 5.32 -31.05 -23.39
N ASP A 297 4.52 -31.30 -22.36
CA ASP A 297 3.36 -30.47 -21.98
C ASP A 297 3.74 -29.25 -21.12
N SER A 298 4.96 -29.21 -20.58
CA SER A 298 5.42 -28.13 -19.70
C SER A 298 6.04 -26.98 -20.51
N ARG A 299 5.82 -25.76 -20.02
CA ARG A 299 6.29 -24.52 -20.62
C ARG A 299 6.91 -23.62 -19.57
N LEU A 300 8.03 -23.00 -19.93
CA LEU A 300 8.67 -21.95 -19.15
C LEU A 300 8.77 -20.70 -20.02
N SER A 301 8.08 -19.65 -19.61
CA SER A 301 8.09 -18.35 -20.27
C SER A 301 8.81 -17.34 -19.41
N LEU A 302 9.81 -16.65 -19.95
CA LEU A 302 10.45 -15.50 -19.34
C LEU A 302 9.78 -14.23 -19.85
N LEU A 303 9.28 -13.42 -18.92
CA LEU A 303 8.59 -12.17 -19.21
C LEU A 303 9.63 -11.07 -19.36
N LEU A 304 9.57 -10.34 -20.47
CA LEU A 304 10.54 -9.29 -20.80
C LEU A 304 9.84 -7.94 -20.86
N ASP A 305 10.49 -6.92 -20.31
CA ASP A 305 10.08 -5.53 -20.45
C ASP A 305 11.17 -4.70 -21.09
N ARG A 306 10.83 -3.51 -21.57
CA ARG A 306 11.77 -2.56 -22.18
C ARG A 306 12.39 -1.68 -21.09
N ALA A 307 13.68 -1.39 -21.23
CA ALA A 307 14.30 -0.31 -20.48
C ALA A 307 13.63 1.03 -20.87
N HIS A 308 13.34 1.86 -19.87
CA HIS A 308 12.93 3.24 -20.12
C HIS A 308 14.15 4.00 -20.64
N SER A 309 14.29 4.05 -21.97
CA SER A 309 15.42 4.65 -22.66
C SER A 309 14.93 5.34 -23.92
N ASN A 310 15.42 6.56 -24.15
CA ASN A 310 15.05 7.38 -25.31
C ASN A 310 15.77 6.96 -26.60
N GLN A 311 16.45 5.81 -26.62
CA GLN A 311 17.20 5.35 -27.79
C GLN A 311 16.39 4.39 -28.68
N PRO A 312 16.58 4.42 -30.01
CA PRO A 312 15.68 3.74 -30.98
C PRO A 312 15.83 2.22 -31.04
N ASP A 313 16.81 1.62 -30.36
CA ASP A 313 17.15 0.20 -30.51
C ASP A 313 16.35 -0.69 -29.53
N ALA A 314 15.07 -0.89 -29.88
CA ALA A 314 14.04 -1.39 -28.97
C ALA A 314 14.16 -2.86 -28.52
N ASP A 315 14.93 -3.70 -29.23
CA ASP A 315 15.05 -5.14 -28.91
C ASP A 315 16.27 -5.47 -28.04
N ASN A 316 17.36 -4.69 -28.12
CA ASN A 316 18.53 -4.86 -27.25
C ASN A 316 18.32 -4.28 -25.85
N GLN A 317 17.25 -3.52 -25.64
CA GLN A 317 16.91 -2.90 -24.37
C GLN A 317 15.91 -3.72 -23.54
N ARG A 318 15.62 -4.96 -23.95
CA ARG A 318 14.70 -5.82 -23.22
C ARG A 318 15.41 -6.61 -22.14
N TYR A 319 14.82 -6.67 -20.96
CA TYR A 319 15.34 -7.40 -19.81
C TYR A 319 14.24 -8.21 -19.13
N VAL A 320 14.65 -9.28 -18.46
CA VAL A 320 13.77 -10.20 -17.76
C VAL A 320 13.20 -9.53 -16.51
N ILE A 321 11.88 -9.57 -16.36
CA ILE A 321 11.16 -9.04 -15.19
C ILE A 321 10.41 -10.11 -14.39
N GLY A 322 10.29 -11.33 -14.95
CA GLY A 322 9.53 -12.40 -14.32
C GLY A 322 9.57 -13.69 -15.14
N PHE A 323 8.88 -14.70 -14.64
CA PHE A 323 8.72 -15.99 -15.31
C PHE A 323 7.32 -16.56 -15.11
N ARG A 324 6.95 -17.52 -15.95
CA ARG A 324 5.79 -18.40 -15.82
C ARG A 324 6.18 -19.82 -16.17
N LEU A 325 6.05 -20.74 -15.22
CA LEU A 325 6.18 -22.18 -15.39
C LEU A 325 4.78 -22.80 -15.37
N TYR A 326 4.36 -23.50 -16.42
CA TYR A 326 2.95 -23.95 -16.54
C TYR A 326 2.76 -25.13 -17.49
N HIS A 327 1.67 -25.88 -17.30
CA HIS A 327 1.18 -26.84 -18.29
C HIS A 327 0.58 -26.12 -19.50
N HIS A 328 0.73 -26.66 -20.71
CA HIS A 328 0.23 -26.01 -21.94
C HIS A 328 -1.27 -25.67 -21.85
N ASN A 329 -2.05 -26.58 -21.28
CA ASN A 329 -3.49 -26.47 -21.13
C ASN A 329 -3.92 -25.67 -19.90
N ALA A 330 -2.99 -25.22 -19.04
CA ALA A 330 -3.32 -24.41 -17.88
C ALA A 330 -3.93 -23.08 -18.35
N ARG A 331 -5.15 -22.81 -17.88
CA ARG A 331 -5.89 -21.57 -18.15
C ARG A 331 -6.29 -20.94 -16.83
N LEU A 332 -6.00 -19.65 -16.71
CA LEU A 332 -6.52 -18.81 -15.64
C LEU A 332 -7.65 -17.97 -16.23
N THR A 333 -8.87 -18.28 -15.83
CA THR A 333 -10.06 -17.51 -16.22
C THR A 333 -10.45 -16.64 -15.04
N PRO A 334 -10.23 -15.31 -15.09
CA PRO A 334 -10.56 -14.43 -13.96
C PRO A 334 -12.02 -14.59 -13.56
N VAL A 335 -12.26 -14.71 -12.27
CA VAL A 335 -13.62 -14.62 -11.75
C VAL A 335 -14.16 -13.22 -11.99
N ASN A 336 -15.47 -13.10 -12.19
CA ASN A 336 -16.09 -11.78 -12.25
C ASN A 336 -16.06 -11.15 -10.85
N LEU A 337 -15.17 -10.17 -10.66
CA LEU A 337 -15.00 -9.44 -9.40
C LEU A 337 -16.05 -8.32 -9.19
N LYS A 338 -17.11 -8.26 -10.02
CA LYS A 338 -18.20 -7.29 -9.82
C LYS A 338 -18.85 -7.49 -8.45
N LYS A 339 -19.17 -6.36 -7.80
CA LYS A 339 -19.74 -6.23 -6.44
C LYS A 339 -20.48 -7.47 -5.97
N THR A 340 -19.79 -8.26 -5.15
CA THR A 340 -20.36 -9.35 -4.36
C THR A 340 -20.96 -8.81 -3.06
N VAL A 341 -20.46 -7.69 -2.55
CA VAL A 341 -20.88 -7.14 -1.25
C VAL A 341 -21.92 -6.04 -1.40
N ASN A 342 -23.04 -6.21 -0.70
CA ASN A 342 -24.03 -5.16 -0.52
C ASN A 342 -23.56 -4.20 0.59
N TYR A 343 -22.96 -3.08 0.21
CA TYR A 343 -22.49 -2.06 1.16
C TYR A 343 -23.60 -1.47 2.05
N GLN A 344 -24.87 -1.61 1.67
CA GLN A 344 -25.98 -1.24 2.55
C GLN A 344 -25.96 -2.05 3.85
N LEU A 345 -25.56 -3.33 3.81
CA LEU A 345 -25.45 -4.16 5.01
C LEU A 345 -24.42 -3.59 6.01
N ILE A 346 -23.32 -3.05 5.50
CA ILE A 346 -22.28 -2.41 6.31
C ILE A 346 -22.83 -1.11 6.91
N SER A 347 -23.55 -0.32 6.11
CA SER A 347 -24.23 0.89 6.56
C SER A 347 -25.23 0.61 7.68
N ASP A 348 -26.09 -0.39 7.49
CA ASP A 348 -27.10 -0.81 8.46
C ASP A 348 -26.46 -1.40 9.72
N PHE A 349 -25.34 -2.12 9.59
CA PHE A 349 -24.55 -2.57 10.73
C PHE A 349 -24.01 -1.39 11.55
N MET A 350 -23.41 -0.41 10.88
CA MET A 350 -22.89 0.79 11.52
C MET A 350 -23.98 1.56 12.29
N GLN A 351 -25.17 1.70 11.72
CA GLN A 351 -26.30 2.33 12.41
C GLN A 351 -26.77 1.52 13.63
N ARG A 352 -26.81 0.19 13.53
CA ARG A 352 -27.24 -0.69 14.63
C ARG A 352 -26.29 -0.67 15.83
N ILE A 353 -24.98 -0.62 15.58
CA ILE A 353 -23.99 -0.54 16.67
C ILE A 353 -24.03 0.81 17.39
N GLU A 354 -24.36 1.91 16.69
CA GLU A 354 -24.58 3.22 17.33
C GLU A 354 -25.82 3.21 18.22
N HIS A 355 -26.87 2.48 17.85
CA HIS A 355 -28.08 2.31 18.66
C HIS A 355 -27.96 1.23 19.77
N GLN A 356 -26.75 1.05 20.29
CA GLN A 356 -26.41 0.24 21.47
C GLN A 356 -26.72 -1.27 21.38
N GLN A 357 -26.84 -1.84 20.18
CA GLN A 357 -26.89 -3.30 20.05
C GLN A 357 -25.49 -3.89 20.27
N ASP A 358 -25.37 -4.90 21.14
CA ASP A 358 -24.13 -5.67 21.35
C ASP A 358 -23.88 -6.60 20.13
N LEU A 359 -23.56 -5.97 19.00
CA LEU A 359 -23.25 -6.62 17.74
C LEU A 359 -21.75 -6.54 17.50
N ARG A 360 -21.15 -7.66 17.17
CA ARG A 360 -19.75 -7.75 16.75
C ARG A 360 -19.71 -7.84 15.23
N PHE A 361 -18.67 -7.29 14.62
CA PHE A 361 -18.55 -7.34 13.15
C PHE A 361 -18.55 -8.78 12.59
N VAL A 362 -18.08 -9.75 13.37
CA VAL A 362 -18.13 -11.17 13.02
C VAL A 362 -19.56 -11.67 12.74
N ASP A 363 -20.57 -11.03 13.33
CA ASP A 363 -21.97 -11.37 13.14
C ASP A 363 -22.47 -11.00 11.72
N LEU A 364 -21.75 -10.13 11.01
CA LEU A 364 -22.03 -9.73 9.62
C LEU A 364 -21.42 -10.71 8.58
N MET A 365 -20.52 -11.60 9.01
CA MET A 365 -19.81 -12.53 8.09
C MET A 365 -20.73 -13.46 7.31
N PRO A 366 -21.79 -14.04 7.89
CA PRO A 366 -22.73 -14.88 7.13
C PRO A 366 -23.44 -14.11 6.00
N GLU A 367 -23.62 -12.80 6.15
CA GLU A 367 -24.34 -11.95 5.19
C GLU A 367 -23.42 -11.41 4.09
N ILE A 368 -22.15 -11.11 4.40
CA ILE A 368 -21.15 -10.66 3.42
C ILE A 368 -20.68 -11.82 2.52
N GLY A 369 -20.71 -13.05 3.03
CA GLY A 369 -20.30 -14.25 2.31
C GLY A 369 -18.86 -14.66 2.59
N GLN A 370 -18.24 -15.36 1.64
CA GLN A 370 -16.89 -15.91 1.80
C GLN A 370 -15.84 -14.98 1.19
N PRO A 371 -14.65 -14.83 1.80
CA PRO A 371 -13.59 -14.03 1.22
C PRO A 371 -13.07 -14.63 -0.08
N LEU A 372 -12.77 -13.75 -1.05
CA LEU A 372 -12.05 -14.03 -2.29
C LEU A 372 -10.56 -14.30 -2.05
N GLY A 373 -10.01 -13.77 -0.97
CA GLY A 373 -8.64 -14.06 -0.56
C GLY A 373 -8.38 -13.70 0.88
N ARG A 374 -7.30 -14.26 1.41
CA ARG A 374 -6.84 -14.04 2.79
C ARG A 374 -5.35 -13.80 2.79
N ILE A 375 -4.91 -12.69 3.39
CA ILE A 375 -3.50 -12.36 3.59
C ILE A 375 -3.14 -12.60 5.05
N PHE A 376 -2.05 -13.32 5.27
CA PHE A 376 -1.51 -13.58 6.59
C PHE A 376 -0.36 -12.61 6.88
N HIS A 377 -0.66 -11.55 7.62
CA HIS A 377 0.30 -10.51 7.96
C HIS A 377 0.96 -10.68 9.34
N SER A 378 0.37 -11.47 10.25
CA SER A 378 0.98 -11.81 11.54
C SER A 378 0.46 -13.12 12.13
N HIS A 379 1.08 -13.58 13.22
CA HIS A 379 0.61 -14.73 14.00
C HIS A 379 -0.71 -14.46 14.76
N ARG A 380 -1.18 -13.21 14.79
CA ARG A 380 -2.38 -12.78 15.53
C ARG A 380 -3.44 -12.13 14.65
N GLY A 381 -3.20 -12.02 13.35
CA GLY A 381 -4.13 -11.33 12.47
C GLY A 381 -3.99 -11.70 11.01
N HIS A 382 -5.07 -11.46 10.29
CA HIS A 382 -5.17 -11.66 8.85
C HIS A 382 -6.06 -10.59 8.23
N LEU A 383 -5.94 -10.43 6.91
CA LEU A 383 -6.81 -9.60 6.10
C LEU A 383 -7.68 -10.51 5.23
N ASP A 384 -9.00 -10.39 5.37
CA ASP A 384 -9.98 -11.05 4.52
C ASP A 384 -10.48 -10.10 3.44
N ILE A 385 -10.37 -10.51 2.18
CA ILE A 385 -10.72 -9.70 1.02
C ILE A 385 -12.04 -10.21 0.46
N PHE A 386 -13.07 -9.36 0.42
CA PHE A 386 -14.42 -9.76 0.02
C PHE A 386 -14.79 -9.32 -1.40
N ASP A 387 -14.29 -8.17 -1.84
CA ASP A 387 -14.43 -7.69 -3.21
C ASP A 387 -13.25 -6.77 -3.61
N ASN A 388 -13.39 -6.00 -4.70
CA ASN A 388 -12.35 -5.09 -5.16
C ASN A 388 -12.15 -3.83 -4.29
N HIS A 389 -12.90 -3.66 -3.22
CA HIS A 389 -12.85 -2.47 -2.37
C HIS A 389 -12.90 -2.82 -0.88
N LEU A 390 -13.53 -3.92 -0.47
CA LEU A 390 -13.73 -4.30 0.92
C LEU A 390 -12.69 -5.31 1.40
N VAL A 391 -11.94 -4.91 2.43
CA VAL A 391 -11.00 -5.76 3.16
C VAL A 391 -11.27 -5.66 4.65
N LEU A 392 -11.29 -6.79 5.33
CA LEU A 392 -11.45 -6.90 6.77
C LEU A 392 -10.15 -7.31 7.42
N GLU A 393 -9.62 -6.47 8.30
CA GLU A 393 -8.52 -6.80 9.18
C GLU A 393 -9.04 -7.36 10.50
N VAL A 394 -8.65 -8.59 10.80
CA VAL A 394 -9.00 -9.28 12.03
C VAL A 394 -7.74 -9.40 12.88
N ASN A 395 -7.67 -8.65 13.99
CA ASN A 395 -6.55 -8.71 14.94
C ASN A 395 -7.01 -9.30 16.29
N ARG A 396 -6.26 -10.25 16.83
CA ARG A 396 -6.46 -10.73 18.21
C ARG A 396 -5.84 -9.74 19.20
N PRO A 397 -6.57 -9.33 20.26
CA PRO A 397 -7.68 -10.04 20.90
C PRO A 397 -9.12 -9.61 20.53
N GLY A 398 -9.37 -8.92 19.42
CA GLY A 398 -10.76 -8.62 19.00
C GLY A 398 -10.96 -7.36 18.16
N THR A 399 -9.93 -6.54 17.94
CA THR A 399 -10.06 -5.36 17.09
C THR A 399 -10.28 -5.78 15.65
N THR A 400 -11.41 -5.36 15.10
CA THR A 400 -11.77 -5.56 13.71
C THR A 400 -11.71 -4.22 12.99
N ARG A 401 -10.91 -4.12 11.92
CA ARG A 401 -10.87 -2.94 11.07
C ARG A 401 -11.40 -3.27 9.70
N LEU A 402 -12.36 -2.48 9.25
CA LEU A 402 -12.87 -2.54 7.89
C LEU A 402 -12.14 -1.50 7.05
N HIS A 403 -11.59 -1.92 5.92
CA HIS A 403 -10.89 -1.08 4.96
C HIS A 403 -11.70 -1.04 3.66
N LEU A 404 -11.95 0.16 3.17
CA LEU A 404 -12.62 0.47 1.91
C LEU A 404 -11.60 1.10 0.97
N TYR A 405 -10.94 0.28 0.17
CA TYR A 405 -9.91 0.70 -0.76
C TYR A 405 -10.48 1.25 -2.06
N GLN A 406 -9.73 2.13 -2.72
CA GLN A 406 -10.05 2.57 -4.07
C GLN A 406 -10.09 1.38 -5.04
N GLN A 407 -9.15 0.45 -4.87
CA GLN A 407 -9.03 -0.80 -5.60
C GLN A 407 -8.14 -1.78 -4.83
N VAL A 408 -8.52 -3.05 -4.80
CA VAL A 408 -7.77 -4.14 -4.15
C VAL A 408 -6.99 -4.94 -5.19
N PHE A 409 -7.62 -5.19 -6.33
CA PHE A 409 -7.05 -5.92 -7.45
C PHE A 409 -6.55 -4.95 -8.53
N SER A 410 -5.57 -5.40 -9.31
CA SER A 410 -5.05 -4.59 -10.41
C SER A 410 -6.09 -4.41 -11.51
N ASN A 411 -5.90 -3.39 -12.34
CA ASN A 411 -6.72 -3.18 -13.55
C ASN A 411 -6.72 -4.36 -14.52
N LYS A 412 -5.75 -5.29 -14.43
CA LYS A 412 -5.76 -6.50 -15.26
C LYS A 412 -6.84 -7.49 -14.85
N LEU A 413 -7.17 -7.56 -13.55
CA LEU A 413 -8.23 -8.42 -13.02
C LEU A 413 -9.55 -7.69 -12.86
N ALA A 414 -9.53 -6.42 -12.44
CA ALA A 414 -10.72 -5.64 -12.13
C ALA A 414 -11.29 -4.88 -13.34
N GLN A 415 -11.22 -5.44 -14.56
CA GLN A 415 -11.52 -4.73 -15.83
C GLN A 415 -12.96 -4.14 -15.95
N ASP A 416 -13.82 -4.31 -14.95
CA ASP A 416 -15.23 -3.91 -15.00
C ASP A 416 -15.81 -3.44 -13.64
N THR A 417 -14.97 -3.03 -12.67
CA THR A 417 -15.42 -2.44 -11.40
C THR A 417 -15.71 -0.94 -11.56
N ALA A 418 -16.70 -0.62 -12.39
CA ALA A 418 -17.09 0.77 -12.71
C ALA A 418 -17.64 1.56 -11.51
N GLN A 419 -18.11 0.85 -10.48
CA GLN A 419 -18.73 1.44 -9.31
C GLN A 419 -17.85 1.22 -8.10
N GLY A 420 -17.32 2.31 -7.56
CA GLY A 420 -16.67 2.30 -6.26
C GLY A 420 -17.62 1.94 -5.12
N TRP A 421 -17.08 1.88 -3.91
CA TRP A 421 -17.83 1.60 -2.70
C TRP A 421 -18.72 2.79 -2.29
N THR A 422 -19.85 2.48 -1.63
CA THR A 422 -20.85 3.46 -1.17
C THR A 422 -21.38 2.99 0.18
N LEU A 423 -21.02 3.66 1.28
CA LEU A 423 -21.60 3.39 2.60
C LEU A 423 -22.92 4.14 2.79
N THR A 424 -22.96 5.41 2.40
CA THR A 424 -24.17 6.24 2.45
C THR A 424 -24.29 7.04 1.16
N SER A 425 -25.37 7.82 1.01
CA SER A 425 -25.51 8.75 -0.12
C SER A 425 -24.36 9.78 -0.21
N THR A 426 -23.71 10.07 0.93
CA THR A 426 -22.65 11.08 1.07
C THR A 426 -21.27 10.48 1.22
N LEU A 427 -21.14 9.36 1.95
CA LEU A 427 -19.91 8.59 2.09
C LEU A 427 -19.81 7.52 0.99
N ARG A 428 -19.29 7.93 -0.15
CA ARG A 428 -18.99 7.06 -1.30
C ARG A 428 -17.71 7.46 -1.98
N GLN A 429 -17.06 6.51 -2.63
CA GLN A 429 -15.87 6.76 -3.42
C GLN A 429 -16.14 7.83 -4.50
N GLY A 430 -15.25 8.81 -4.59
CA GLY A 430 -15.36 9.98 -5.47
C GLY A 430 -16.16 11.15 -4.87
N SER A 431 -16.74 11.03 -3.67
CA SER A 431 -17.37 12.17 -3.00
C SER A 431 -16.37 13.28 -2.72
N SER A 432 -16.73 14.53 -3.02
CA SER A 432 -15.88 15.67 -2.70
C SER A 432 -15.92 15.99 -1.21
N LEU A 433 -14.83 16.57 -0.72
CA LEU A 433 -14.72 17.08 0.64
C LEU A 433 -15.88 18.03 1.00
N THR A 434 -16.25 18.93 0.09
CA THR A 434 -17.39 19.83 0.30
C THR A 434 -18.70 19.08 0.54
N ALA A 435 -19.00 18.05 -0.25
CA ALA A 435 -20.23 17.27 -0.08
C ALA A 435 -20.24 16.52 1.26
N ILE A 436 -19.09 15.99 1.67
CA ILE A 436 -18.92 15.31 2.97
C ILE A 436 -19.14 16.31 4.12
N ARG A 437 -18.53 17.50 4.05
CA ARG A 437 -18.68 18.56 5.05
C ARG A 437 -20.10 19.10 5.16
N GLN A 438 -20.80 19.28 4.05
CA GLN A 438 -22.20 19.71 4.06
C GLN A 438 -23.11 18.68 4.74
N SER A 439 -22.82 17.39 4.58
CA SER A 439 -23.62 16.32 5.17
C SER A 439 -23.30 16.03 6.63
N LEU A 440 -22.04 16.09 7.03
CA LEU A 440 -21.56 15.56 8.32
C LEU A 440 -20.98 16.65 9.23
N GLY A 441 -21.09 17.93 8.85
CA GLY A 441 -20.29 19.06 9.31
C GLY A 441 -19.87 19.13 10.78
N GLN A 442 -20.74 18.79 11.74
CA GLN A 442 -20.40 18.83 13.18
C GLN A 442 -19.73 17.57 13.71
N HIS A 443 -19.82 16.45 13.00
CA HIS A 443 -19.23 15.15 13.36
C HIS A 443 -17.86 14.92 12.75
N LEU A 444 -17.44 15.78 11.81
CA LEU A 444 -16.14 15.70 11.15
C LEU A 444 -15.07 16.36 12.02
N GLN A 445 -14.10 15.56 12.43
CA GLN A 445 -12.88 16.04 13.05
C GLN A 445 -11.76 16.04 12.00
N VAL A 446 -11.05 17.16 11.86
CA VAL A 446 -9.83 17.21 11.05
C VAL A 446 -8.66 17.14 12.00
N ALA A 447 -7.90 16.06 11.93
CA ALA A 447 -6.71 15.84 12.73
C ALA A 447 -5.62 15.22 11.85
N HIS A 448 -4.35 15.58 12.03
CA HIS A 448 -3.22 14.91 11.36
C HIS A 448 -3.30 14.80 9.82
N GLY A 449 -3.90 15.79 9.15
CA GLY A 449 -4.08 15.75 7.69
C GLY A 449 -5.10 14.72 7.20
N GLY A 450 -5.85 14.08 8.10
CA GLY A 450 -6.95 13.17 7.80
C GLY A 450 -8.29 13.71 8.28
N ILE A 451 -9.36 13.11 7.78
CA ILE A 451 -10.73 13.41 8.20
C ILE A 451 -11.27 12.23 8.97
N PHE A 452 -11.76 12.50 10.17
CA PHE A 452 -12.24 11.52 11.12
C PHE A 452 -13.71 11.73 11.42
N LEU A 453 -14.40 10.61 11.59
CA LEU A 453 -15.76 10.52 12.09
C LEU A 453 -15.68 9.59 13.29
N SER A 454 -15.91 10.13 14.48
CA SER A 454 -15.91 9.36 15.73
C SER A 454 -17.33 9.13 16.19
N GLY A 455 -17.71 7.86 16.35
CA GLY A 455 -18.93 7.43 17.02
C GLY A 455 -18.61 6.79 18.38
N GLU A 456 -19.64 6.39 19.13
CA GLU A 456 -19.43 5.77 20.44
C GLU A 456 -18.77 4.38 20.37
N ARG A 457 -18.97 3.66 19.25
CA ARG A 457 -18.51 2.27 19.06
C ARG A 457 -17.64 2.06 17.83
N TYR A 458 -17.34 3.12 17.10
CA TYR A 458 -16.41 3.05 15.98
C TYR A 458 -15.71 4.38 15.75
N ASP A 459 -14.51 4.31 15.17
CA ASP A 459 -13.83 5.44 14.57
C ASP A 459 -13.66 5.19 13.08
N MET A 460 -14.02 6.16 12.25
CA MET A 460 -13.82 6.12 10.80
C MET A 460 -12.83 7.19 10.37
N GLN A 461 -11.78 6.76 9.67
CA GLN A 461 -10.84 7.64 8.99
C GLN A 461 -11.12 7.64 7.49
N LEU A 462 -11.16 8.82 6.90
CA LEU A 462 -11.36 9.06 5.48
C LEU A 462 -10.04 9.50 4.83
N TYR A 463 -9.75 8.94 3.67
CA TYR A 463 -8.58 9.27 2.87
C TYR A 463 -9.03 9.92 1.57
N LEU A 464 -8.55 11.15 1.32
CA LEU A 464 -8.94 11.97 0.19
C LEU A 464 -7.72 12.27 -0.69
N ASP A 465 -7.96 12.36 -2.00
CA ASP A 465 -6.94 12.67 -3.01
C ASP A 465 -7.33 13.97 -3.74
N GLY A 466 -6.35 14.82 -4.01
CA GLY A 466 -6.54 16.15 -4.59
C GLY A 466 -6.45 17.30 -3.58
N GLU A 467 -6.50 18.53 -4.09
CA GLU A 467 -6.27 19.73 -3.29
C GLU A 467 -7.56 20.40 -2.81
N ASN A 468 -7.51 20.91 -1.56
CA ASN A 468 -8.53 21.77 -0.97
C ASN A 468 -9.95 21.15 -1.01
N GLU A 469 -10.96 21.96 -1.29
CA GLU A 469 -12.37 21.57 -1.38
C GLU A 469 -12.70 20.58 -2.52
N GLN A 470 -11.78 20.40 -3.47
CA GLN A 470 -11.94 19.44 -4.58
C GLN A 470 -11.41 18.05 -4.27
N ALA A 471 -10.76 17.87 -3.12
CA ALA A 471 -10.29 16.56 -2.69
C ALA A 471 -11.43 15.53 -2.70
N GLN A 472 -11.18 14.37 -3.29
CA GLN A 472 -12.14 13.30 -3.47
C GLN A 472 -11.81 12.12 -2.58
N LEU A 473 -12.84 11.59 -1.91
CA LEU A 473 -12.75 10.40 -1.10
C LEU A 473 -12.38 9.19 -1.96
N TYR A 474 -11.21 8.58 -1.73
CA TYR A 474 -10.79 7.38 -2.48
C TYR A 474 -10.76 6.14 -1.59
N SER A 475 -10.49 6.30 -0.30
CA SER A 475 -10.40 5.20 0.66
C SER A 475 -10.98 5.59 2.02
N ALA A 476 -11.41 4.61 2.81
CA ALA A 476 -11.84 4.80 4.19
C ALA A 476 -11.46 3.60 5.06
N ARG A 477 -11.27 3.83 6.36
CA ARG A 477 -10.98 2.80 7.35
C ARG A 477 -11.88 2.99 8.55
N VAL A 478 -12.61 1.94 8.93
CA VAL A 478 -13.48 1.91 10.10
C VAL A 478 -12.89 0.95 11.13
N THR A 479 -12.67 1.42 12.35
CA THR A 479 -12.24 0.61 13.49
C THR A 479 -13.41 0.44 14.43
N PHE A 480 -13.80 -0.80 14.71
CA PHE A 480 -14.87 -1.12 15.66
C PHE A 480 -14.28 -1.47 17.04
N TYR A 481 -14.96 -1.04 18.11
CA TYR A 481 -14.55 -1.23 19.51
C TYR A 481 -15.39 -2.26 20.25
#